data_AF-A0A2H1VT30-F1
#
_entry.id   AF-A0A2H1VT30-F1
#
_cell.length_a   1.000
_cell.length_b   1.000
_cell.length_c   1.000
_cell.angle_alpha   90.00
_cell.angle_beta   90.00
_cell.angle_gamma   90.00
#
_symmetry.space_group_name_H-M   'P 1'
#
loop_
_entity.id
_entity.type
_entity.pdbx_description
1 polymer ?
#
loop_
_entity_poly.entity_id
_entity_poly.type
_entity_poly.pdbx_seq_one_letter_code
_entity_poly.pdbx_strand_id
1 'polypeptide(L)'
;MNAEGIFINTRGNSKLFIYQNHTFRFMYKKAYGSQLWYCWYFFSRCCPAKLRINNAGKVTESIGRHNHDPPTCWMTPDGKTYSLPPLPDKSNTPNNV
;
A
#
# COMPACT_ATOMS: atom_id res chain seq x y z
N MET A 1 -2.91 -17.55 -4.39
CA MET A 1 -3.66 -16.44 -3.78
C MET A 1 -3.24 -15.16 -4.48
N ASN A 2 -4.08 -14.58 -5.34
CA ASN A 2 -3.75 -13.37 -6.09
C ASN A 2 -3.89 -12.18 -5.15
N ALA A 3 -2.77 -11.59 -4.74
CA ALA A 3 -2.78 -10.43 -3.86
C ALA A 3 -2.90 -9.16 -4.71
N GLU A 4 -4.14 -8.74 -4.95
CA GLU A 4 -4.47 -7.54 -5.72
C GLU A 4 -4.57 -6.32 -4.79
N GLY A 5 -4.14 -5.16 -5.27
CA GLY A 5 -4.22 -3.89 -4.54
C GLY A 5 -4.88 -2.81 -5.40
N ILE A 6 -5.21 -1.68 -4.78
CA ILE A 6 -5.98 -0.61 -5.41
C ILE A 6 -5.05 0.56 -5.77
N PHE A 7 -5.05 0.96 -7.04
CA PHE A 7 -4.35 2.17 -7.49
C PHE A 7 -5.23 3.40 -7.29
N ILE A 8 -4.66 4.44 -6.67
CA ILE A 8 -5.30 5.74 -6.50
C ILE A 8 -4.42 6.79 -7.15
N ASN A 9 -4.99 7.55 -8.09
CA ASN A 9 -4.34 8.69 -8.70
C ASN A 9 -4.68 9.95 -7.88
N THR A 10 -3.68 10.68 -7.41
CA THR A 10 -3.88 11.97 -6.74
C THR A 10 -3.66 13.13 -7.73
N ARG A 11 -4.12 14.33 -7.40
CA ARG A 11 -3.86 15.52 -8.22
C ARG A 11 -2.34 15.80 -8.18
N GLY A 12 -1.72 16.05 -9.34
CA GLY A 12 -0.27 16.27 -9.45
C GLY A 12 0.58 15.03 -9.78
N ASN A 13 0.02 14.04 -10.49
CA ASN A 13 0.72 12.83 -10.99
C ASN A 13 1.30 11.88 -9.92
N SER A 14 1.01 12.11 -8.63
CA SER A 14 1.40 11.18 -7.59
C SER A 14 0.47 9.96 -7.60
N LYS A 15 1.08 8.76 -7.57
CA LYS A 15 0.37 7.49 -7.59
C LYS A 15 0.49 6.83 -6.22
N LEU A 16 -0.66 6.44 -5.67
CA LEU A 16 -0.79 5.67 -4.45
C LEU A 16 -1.27 4.27 -4.76
N PHE A 17 -0.85 3.32 -3.95
CA PHE A 17 -1.25 1.92 -4.06
C PHE A 17 -1.60 1.38 -2.68
N ILE A 18 -2.84 0.94 -2.50
CA ILE A 18 -3.30 0.34 -1.25
C ILE A 18 -3.15 -1.17 -1.34
N TYR A 19 -2.43 -1.73 -0.37
CA TYR A 19 -2.18 -3.17 -0.26
C TYR A 19 -2.09 -3.57 1.21
N GLN A 20 -2.81 -4.62 1.62
CA GLN A 20 -2.81 -5.12 3.01
C GLN A 20 -2.99 -4.02 4.07
N ASN A 21 -4.00 -3.16 3.90
CA ASN A 21 -4.31 -2.02 4.78
C ASN A 21 -3.24 -0.92 4.84
N HIS A 22 -2.21 -0.97 4.00
CA HIS A 22 -1.15 0.01 3.97
C HIS A 22 -1.11 0.70 2.61
N THR A 23 -0.79 1.99 2.63
CA THR A 23 -0.60 2.76 1.41
C THR A 23 0.88 2.82 1.08
N PHE A 24 1.14 2.65 -0.20
CA PHE A 24 2.45 2.76 -0.79
C PHE A 24 2.45 3.88 -1.82
N ARG A 25 3.54 4.64 -1.86
CA ARG A 25 3.80 5.68 -2.83
C ARG A 25 4.73 5.15 -3.91
N PHE A 26 4.44 5.49 -5.16
CA PHE A 26 5.32 5.16 -6.27
C PHE A 26 6.66 5.90 -6.11
N MET A 27 7.77 5.17 -6.23
CA MET A 27 9.10 5.77 -6.20
C MET A 27 9.71 5.83 -7.60
N TYR A 28 9.94 4.67 -8.21
CA TYR A 28 10.52 4.61 -9.55
C TYR A 28 10.23 3.28 -10.23
N LYS A 29 10.40 3.27 -11.55
CA LYS A 29 10.30 2.08 -12.41
C LYS A 29 11.70 1.64 -12.85
N LYS A 30 11.99 0.35 -12.74
CA LYS A 30 13.22 -0.29 -13.24
C LYS A 30 13.09 -0.65 -14.72
N ALA A 31 14.22 -0.84 -15.40
CA ALA A 31 14.31 -1.12 -16.85
C ALA A 31 13.43 -2.30 -17.30
N TYR A 32 13.37 -3.39 -16.54
CA TYR A 32 12.54 -4.57 -16.85
C TYR A 32 11.05 -4.42 -16.51
N GLY A 33 10.58 -3.21 -16.21
CA GLY A 33 9.17 -2.97 -15.91
C GLY A 33 8.72 -3.23 -14.47
N SER A 34 9.64 -3.63 -13.60
CA SER A 34 9.37 -3.71 -12.16
C SER A 34 9.29 -2.31 -11.58
N GLN A 35 8.22 -2.02 -10.85
CA GLN A 35 7.97 -0.76 -10.17
C GLN A 35 8.23 -0.95 -8.68
N LEU A 36 8.94 -0.02 -8.06
CA LEU A 36 9.21 -0.02 -6.63
C LEU A 36 8.35 1.03 -5.93
N TRP A 37 7.67 0.58 -4.88
CA TRP A 37 6.73 1.37 -4.11
C TRP A 37 7.11 1.33 -2.63
N TYR A 38 7.16 2.48 -1.97
CA TYR A 38 7.53 2.57 -0.55
C TYR A 38 6.29 2.83 0.28
N CYS A 39 6.25 2.30 1.51
CA CYS A 39 5.20 2.68 2.44
C CYS A 39 5.13 4.21 2.55
N TRP A 40 3.91 4.75 2.66
CA TRP A 40 3.67 6.17 2.83
C TRP A 40 4.49 6.77 3.99
N TYR A 41 4.65 6.01 5.08
CA TYR A 41 5.42 6.41 6.25
C TYR A 41 6.92 6.10 6.17
N PHE A 42 7.45 5.74 4.99
CA PHE A 42 8.89 5.50 4.81
C PHE A 42 9.73 6.72 5.21
N PHE A 43 9.36 7.91 4.74
CA PHE A 43 10.12 9.14 5.02
C PHE A 43 9.81 9.78 6.37
N SER A 44 8.59 9.60 6.89
CA SER A 44 8.13 10.27 8.12
C SER A 44 8.25 9.41 9.38
N ARG A 45 8.27 8.08 9.27
CA ARG A 45 8.41 7.14 10.41
C ARG A 45 9.46 6.05 10.18
N CYS A 46 10.32 6.23 9.17
CA CYS A 46 11.36 5.26 8.80
C CYS A 46 10.81 3.83 8.58
N CYS A 47 9.56 3.70 8.11
CA CYS A 47 8.94 2.39 7.90
C CYS A 47 9.70 1.62 6.81
N PRO A 48 10.23 0.40 7.08
CA PRO A 48 11.07 -0.30 6.13
C PRO A 48 10.28 -1.02 5.02
N ALA A 49 8.95 -1.00 5.09
CA ALA A 49 8.08 -1.73 4.18
C ALA A 49 8.05 -1.14 2.76
N LYS A 50 8.22 -2.03 1.76
CA LYS A 50 8.26 -1.72 0.33
C LYS A 50 7.54 -2.82 -0.44
N LEU A 51 7.03 -2.47 -1.63
CA LEU A 51 6.44 -3.42 -2.58
C LEU A 51 7.13 -3.33 -3.92
N ARG A 52 7.26 -4.48 -4.58
CA ARG A 52 7.51 -4.53 -6.03
C ARG A 52 6.24 -4.93 -6.75
N ILE A 53 5.94 -4.17 -7.80
CA ILE A 53 4.79 -4.39 -8.66
C ILE A 53 5.30 -4.57 -10.09
N ASN A 54 4.78 -5.53 -10.83
CA ASN A 54 5.14 -5.70 -12.23
C ASN A 54 4.37 -4.74 -13.16
N ASN A 55 4.68 -4.76 -14.47
CA ASN A 55 3.94 -3.97 -15.47
C ASN A 55 2.45 -4.33 -15.57
N ALA A 56 2.06 -5.53 -15.14
CA ALA A 56 0.67 -5.97 -15.10
C ALA A 56 -0.08 -5.47 -13.84
N GLY A 57 0.55 -4.65 -12.99
CA GLY A 57 -0.05 -4.13 -11.77
C GLY A 57 -0.14 -5.14 -10.61
N LYS A 58 0.51 -6.31 -10.74
CA LYS A 58 0.51 -7.34 -9.69
C LYS A 58 1.68 -7.16 -8.74
N VAL A 59 1.42 -7.31 -7.44
CA VAL A 59 2.47 -7.36 -6.41
C VAL A 59 3.28 -8.63 -6.61
N THR A 60 4.56 -8.48 -6.92
CA THR A 60 5.50 -9.60 -7.11
C THR A 60 6.31 -9.88 -5.85
N GLU A 61 6.50 -8.87 -5.00
CA GLU A 61 7.33 -8.97 -3.81
C GLU A 61 6.89 -7.97 -2.74
N SER A 62 6.87 -8.40 -1.49
CA SER A 62 6.74 -7.55 -0.30
C SER A 62 8.03 -7.61 0.51
N ILE A 63 8.65 -6.45 0.75
CA ILE A 63 9.98 -6.32 1.35
C ILE A 63 9.85 -5.54 2.66
N GLY A 64 10.39 -6.08 3.75
CA GLY A 64 10.32 -5.45 5.07
C GLY A 64 8.94 -5.60 5.72
N ARG A 65 8.88 -5.35 7.03
CA ARG A 65 7.64 -5.36 7.82
C ARG A 65 7.27 -3.93 8.20
N HIS A 66 5.97 -3.64 8.27
CA HIS A 66 5.52 -2.36 8.81
C HIS A 66 5.89 -2.27 10.30
N ASN A 67 6.42 -1.12 10.70
CA ASN A 67 6.76 -0.79 12.10
C ASN A 67 5.71 0.13 12.74
N HIS A 68 4.54 0.23 12.12
CA HIS A 68 3.44 1.08 12.55
C HIS A 68 2.12 0.38 12.21
N ASP A 69 1.08 0.76 12.93
CA ASP A 69 -0.27 0.29 12.63
C ASP A 69 -0.78 0.86 11.31
N PRO A 70 -1.69 0.14 10.62
CA PRO A 70 -2.40 0.68 9.48
C PRO A 70 -3.10 1.99 9.89
N PRO A 71 -2.94 3.09 9.14
CA PRO A 71 -3.66 4.31 9.48
C PRO A 71 -5.14 4.14 9.19
N THR A 72 -5.96 4.64 10.10
CA THR A 72 -7.42 4.62 10.03
C THR A 72 -7.96 5.54 8.94
N CYS A 73 -7.21 6.58 8.57
CA CYS A 73 -7.61 7.59 7.59
C CYS A 73 -6.42 7.97 6.70
N TRP A 74 -6.64 8.12 5.40
CA TRP A 74 -5.63 8.67 4.48
C TRP A 74 -6.01 10.08 4.07
N MET A 75 -5.18 11.07 4.41
CA MET A 75 -5.29 12.41 3.84
C MET A 75 -4.45 12.46 2.57
N THR A 76 -5.08 12.74 1.42
CA THR A 76 -4.31 13.15 0.25
C THR A 76 -3.76 14.56 0.46
N PRO A 77 -2.71 14.96 -0.29
CA PRO A 77 -2.22 16.34 -0.29
C PRO A 77 -3.30 17.38 -0.60
N ASP A 78 -4.38 16.97 -1.28
CA ASP A 78 -5.57 17.79 -1.58
C ASP A 78 -6.50 18.03 -0.37
N GLY A 79 -6.16 17.52 0.83
CA GLY A 79 -7.03 17.62 2.01
C GLY A 79 -8.25 16.69 1.97
N LYS A 80 -8.39 15.84 0.94
CA LYS A 80 -9.43 14.81 0.89
C LYS A 80 -9.03 13.64 1.78
N THR A 81 -9.87 13.36 2.77
CA THR A 81 -9.79 12.15 3.58
C THR A 81 -10.46 11.00 2.83
N TYR A 82 -9.69 9.98 2.48
CA TYR A 82 -10.23 8.69 2.11
C TYR A 82 -10.17 7.80 3.33
N SER A 83 -11.34 7.55 3.92
CA SER A 83 -11.53 6.45 4.87
C SER A 83 -11.17 5.16 4.13
N LEU A 84 -10.35 4.29 4.72
CA LEU A 84 -10.24 2.93 4.18
C LEU A 84 -11.65 2.38 4.02
N PRO A 85 -12.02 1.77 2.88
CA PRO A 85 -13.21 0.94 2.87
C PRO A 85 -13.05 -0.04 4.05
N PRO A 86 -14.06 -0.17 4.94
CA PRO A 86 -13.99 -1.10 6.05
C PRO A 86 -13.68 -2.48 5.45
N LEU A 87 -12.46 -2.98 5.68
CA LEU A 87 -12.17 -4.35 5.32
C LEU A 87 -13.00 -5.25 6.23
N PRO A 88 -13.42 -6.42 5.72
CA PRO A 88 -14.01 -7.44 6.58
C PRO A 88 -13.05 -7.70 7.73
N ASP A 89 -13.57 -7.44 8.91
CA ASP A 89 -12.95 -7.59 10.21
C ASP A 89 -12.14 -8.89 10.27
N LYS A 90 -10.83 -8.81 10.58
CA LYS A 90 -9.99 -10.01 10.78
C LYS A 90 -10.33 -10.77 12.07
N SER A 91 -11.46 -10.45 12.70
CA SER A 91 -11.94 -11.05 13.94
C SER A 91 -12.73 -12.35 13.76
N ASN A 92 -12.90 -12.87 12.54
CA ASN A 92 -13.59 -14.15 12.34
C ASN A 92 -12.63 -15.23 11.83
N THR A 93 -11.60 -15.53 12.63
CA THR A 93 -11.17 -16.92 12.77
C THR A 93 -12.25 -17.63 13.60
N PRO A 94 -13.06 -18.56 13.04
CA PRO A 94 -13.69 -19.54 13.89
C PRO A 94 -12.55 -20.29 14.59
N ASN A 95 -12.48 -20.15 15.92
CA ASN A 95 -11.73 -21.06 16.77
C ASN A 95 -12.19 -22.47 16.43
N ASN A 96 -11.42 -23.17 15.61
CA ASN A 96 -11.60 -24.59 15.38
C ASN A 96 -10.49 -25.32 16.13
N VAL A 97 -10.99 -26.22 16.98
CA VAL A 97 -10.32 -27.23 17.82
C VAL A 97 -9.89 -26.74 19.20
#